data_AF-A0A9E3G3Z3-F1
#
_entry.id   AF-A0A9E3G3Z3-F1
#
_cell.length_a   1.000
_cell.length_b   1.000
_cell.length_c   1.000
_cell.angle_alpha   90.00
_cell.angle_beta   90.00
_cell.angle_gamma   90.00
#
_symmetry.space_group_name_H-M   'P 1'
#
loop_
_entity.id
_entity.type
_entity.pdbx_description
1 polymer ?
#
loop_
_entity_poly.entity_id
_entity_poly.type
_entity_poly.pdbx_seq_one_letter_code
_entity_poly.pdbx_strand_id
1 'polypeptide(L)'
;MKSLLRNAWLLVSLAAAINALSPVARGGALPAPSVIGLSLLFEGPTTPGLDGNSRLVFDIVDSTETQILGSNLWILDPNGNFLAAASPSLPSTGTNVGLNSTLLVQGQADGNTTVVFLFGNVSGLEAGVTSFGVWTYNPSGRLIASASYGPYANTVVSDLTWSQSTGKLLVKWTSGGSGVLVPGTGTVSAWTVNEFGGIDTAAGPFGPFAGTLLSKIILLKDGTQQWIWASQNSNATITTAVWSISSSGQVRAVRQFGPF
;
A
#
# COMPACT_ATOMS: atom_id res chain seq x y z
N MET A 1 24.19 12.48 0.21
CA MET A 1 25.10 12.12 -0.91
C MET A 1 24.87 10.72 -1.48
N LYS A 2 24.70 9.65 -0.68
CA LYS A 2 24.44 8.29 -1.21
C LYS A 2 23.13 8.13 -2.02
N SER A 3 22.06 8.84 -1.69
CA SER A 3 20.77 8.73 -2.41
C SER A 3 20.78 9.41 -3.79
N LEU A 4 21.42 10.58 -3.92
CA LEU A 4 21.56 11.30 -5.19
C LEU A 4 22.39 10.51 -6.20
N LEU A 5 23.49 9.90 -5.74
CA LEU A 5 24.30 9.01 -6.57
C LEU A 5 23.54 7.75 -6.98
N ARG A 6 22.72 7.16 -6.09
CA ARG A 6 21.85 6.00 -6.41
C ARG A 6 20.79 6.36 -7.45
N ASN A 7 20.14 7.51 -7.32
CA ASN A 7 19.11 7.98 -8.26
C ASN A 7 19.71 8.34 -9.63
N ALA A 8 20.88 8.99 -9.65
CA ALA A 8 21.60 9.27 -10.89
C ALA A 8 22.08 7.98 -11.56
N TRP A 9 22.56 7.00 -10.79
CA TRP A 9 22.91 5.68 -11.30
C TRP A 9 21.70 4.92 -11.85
N LEU A 10 20.55 4.95 -11.17
CA LEU A 10 19.31 4.34 -11.65
C LEU A 10 18.85 4.96 -12.97
N LEU A 11 18.94 6.29 -13.13
CA LEU A 11 18.64 6.98 -14.39
C LEU A 11 19.60 6.61 -15.52
N VAL A 12 20.89 6.47 -15.21
CA VAL A 12 21.92 6.06 -16.19
C VAL A 12 21.77 4.58 -16.56
N SER A 13 21.50 3.70 -15.59
CA SER A 13 21.22 2.28 -15.82
C SER A 13 19.91 2.07 -16.58
N LEU A 14 18.89 2.90 -16.32
CA LEU A 14 17.64 2.95 -17.08
C LEU A 14 17.93 3.31 -18.55
N ALA A 15 18.71 4.37 -18.80
CA ALA A 15 19.10 4.75 -20.15
C ALA A 15 19.97 3.69 -20.86
N ALA A 16 20.83 2.98 -20.12
CA ALA A 16 21.66 1.91 -20.65
C ALA A 16 20.86 0.63 -20.96
N ALA A 17 19.95 0.24 -20.07
CA ALA A 17 19.05 -0.91 -20.27
C ALA A 17 18.10 -0.69 -21.45
N ILE A 18 17.56 0.52 -21.61
CA ILE A 18 16.73 0.90 -22.77
C ILE A 18 17.49 0.71 -24.09
N ASN A 19 18.79 1.01 -24.11
CA ASN A 19 19.63 0.86 -25.31
C ASN A 19 20.12 -0.57 -25.55
N ALA A 20 20.28 -1.37 -24.50
CA ALA A 20 20.80 -2.74 -24.57
C ALA A 20 19.74 -3.81 -24.91
N LEU A 21 18.45 -3.49 -24.85
CA LEU A 21 17.37 -4.43 -25.18
C LEU A 21 17.21 -4.60 -26.70
N SER A 22 17.18 -5.86 -27.14
CA SER A 22 16.85 -6.23 -28.52
C SER A 22 15.44 -5.71 -28.89
N PRO A 23 15.15 -5.43 -30.17
CA PRO A 23 13.85 -4.89 -30.60
C PRO A 23 12.64 -5.74 -30.16
N VAL A 24 12.84 -7.05 -29.97
CA VAL A 24 11.82 -7.99 -29.49
C VAL A 24 11.58 -7.83 -27.97
N ALA A 25 12.61 -7.53 -27.19
CA ALA A 25 12.48 -7.26 -25.75
C ALA A 25 11.91 -5.85 -25.46
N ARG A 26 12.05 -4.90 -26.39
CA ARG A 26 11.47 -3.54 -26.29
C ARG A 26 9.94 -3.53 -26.29
N GLY A 27 9.31 -4.48 -26.99
CA GLY A 27 7.85 -4.55 -27.15
C GLY A 27 7.07 -4.93 -25.88
N GLY A 28 7.74 -5.46 -24.85
CA GLY A 28 7.15 -5.79 -23.56
C GLY A 28 7.82 -5.13 -22.35
N ALA A 29 8.92 -4.40 -22.54
CA ALA A 29 9.70 -3.80 -21.46
C ALA A 29 9.65 -2.27 -21.40
N LEU A 30 9.16 -1.59 -22.44
CA LEU A 30 9.06 -0.14 -22.46
C LEU A 30 7.60 0.31 -22.26
N PRO A 31 7.33 1.28 -21.36
CA PRO A 31 6.15 2.13 -21.50
C PRO A 31 6.19 2.72 -22.92
N ALA A 32 5.05 2.76 -23.61
CA ALA A 32 5.00 3.29 -24.97
C ALA A 32 5.70 4.67 -25.04
N PRO A 33 6.65 4.88 -25.97
CA PRO A 33 7.54 6.05 -25.98
C PRO A 33 6.82 7.40 -26.19
N SER A 34 5.51 7.39 -26.43
CA SER A 34 4.69 8.60 -26.58
C SER A 34 4.17 9.18 -25.26
N VAL A 35 4.36 8.50 -24.12
CA VAL A 35 3.88 8.98 -22.81
C VAL A 35 4.96 8.78 -21.75
N ILE A 36 6.10 9.47 -21.89
CA ILE A 36 6.89 9.85 -20.70
C ILE A 36 6.33 11.20 -20.21
N GLY A 37 5.02 11.21 -19.93
CA GLY A 37 4.35 12.27 -19.20
C GLY A 37 4.55 11.97 -17.72
N LEU A 38 5.50 12.66 -17.10
CA LEU A 38 5.70 12.76 -15.64
C LEU A 38 5.42 11.47 -14.84
N SER A 39 6.22 10.43 -15.08
CA SER A 39 6.25 9.23 -14.22
C SER A 39 6.79 9.61 -12.85
N LEU A 40 5.89 9.89 -11.90
CA LEU A 40 6.25 10.03 -10.50
C LEU A 40 6.76 8.67 -10.00
N LEU A 41 8.06 8.62 -9.69
CA LEU A 41 8.69 7.56 -8.91
C LEU A 41 8.00 7.52 -7.54
N PHE A 42 6.92 6.75 -7.41
CA PHE A 42 6.24 6.64 -6.13
C PHE A 42 6.81 5.51 -5.29
N GLU A 43 7.13 5.89 -4.05
CA GLU A 43 7.73 5.09 -3.00
C GLU A 43 6.74 4.00 -2.52
N GLY A 44 6.63 2.89 -3.26
CA GLY A 44 6.78 1.61 -2.57
C GLY A 44 8.16 1.70 -1.91
N PRO A 45 8.26 1.62 -0.56
CA PRO A 45 9.38 2.19 0.18
C PRO A 45 10.68 1.83 -0.54
N THR A 46 11.53 2.81 -0.85
CA THR A 46 12.80 2.64 -1.62
C THR A 46 13.82 1.69 -0.95
N THR A 47 13.36 1.03 0.12
CA THR A 47 13.89 -0.15 0.74
C THR A 47 13.79 -1.37 -0.19
N PRO A 48 14.83 -2.19 -0.23
CA PRO A 48 14.74 -3.52 -0.80
C PRO A 48 13.50 -4.26 -0.29
N GLY A 49 12.89 -5.09 -1.15
CA GLY A 49 11.93 -6.10 -0.72
C GLY A 49 12.56 -7.06 0.29
N LEU A 50 11.76 -7.97 0.85
CA LEU A 50 12.26 -8.95 1.80
C LEU A 50 13.30 -9.91 1.20
N ASP A 51 13.35 -10.02 -0.13
CA ASP A 51 14.37 -10.74 -0.91
C ASP A 51 15.60 -9.90 -1.27
N GLY A 52 15.67 -8.63 -0.84
CA GLY A 52 16.79 -7.74 -1.14
C GLY A 52 16.73 -7.06 -2.52
N ASN A 53 15.75 -7.36 -3.37
CA ASN A 53 15.63 -6.75 -4.69
C ASN A 53 14.82 -5.43 -4.63
N SER A 54 15.11 -4.48 -5.51
CA SER A 54 14.35 -3.23 -5.63
C SER A 54 13.19 -3.39 -6.63
N ARG A 55 12.07 -2.72 -6.39
CA ARG A 55 10.93 -2.68 -7.31
C ARG A 55 10.71 -1.24 -7.78
N LEU A 56 10.56 -1.05 -9.08
CA LEU A 56 10.19 0.23 -9.68
C LEU A 56 8.83 0.08 -10.34
N VAL A 57 7.92 1.01 -10.06
CA VAL A 57 6.54 0.98 -10.57
C VAL A 57 6.30 2.26 -11.36
N PHE A 58 5.68 2.12 -12.51
CA PHE A 58 5.36 3.21 -13.42
C PHE A 58 3.89 3.14 -13.79
N ASP A 59 3.11 4.16 -13.45
CA ASP A 59 1.71 4.19 -13.81
C ASP A 59 1.53 4.53 -15.29
N ILE A 60 0.58 3.81 -15.90
CA ILE A 60 0.09 4.07 -17.24
C ILE A 60 -1.17 4.87 -17.05
N VAL A 61 -1.19 6.11 -17.53
CA VAL A 61 -2.36 6.98 -17.48
C VAL A 61 -3.03 7.10 -18.84
N ASP A 62 -4.30 7.48 -18.86
CA ASP A 62 -5.03 7.82 -20.08
C ASP A 62 -4.45 9.09 -20.74
N SER A 63 -4.88 9.37 -21.98
CA SER A 63 -4.37 10.52 -22.76
C SER A 63 -4.69 11.87 -22.13
N THR A 64 -5.63 11.91 -21.19
CA THR A 64 -6.05 13.12 -20.48
C THR A 64 -5.40 13.25 -19.11
N GLU A 65 -4.53 12.31 -18.72
CA GLU A 65 -3.91 12.23 -17.39
C GLU A 65 -4.94 12.35 -16.27
N THR A 66 -6.11 11.74 -16.43
CA THR A 66 -7.21 11.77 -15.46
C THR A 66 -7.42 10.43 -14.77
N GLN A 67 -6.91 9.36 -15.37
CA GLN A 67 -7.14 8.00 -14.91
C GLN A 67 -5.89 7.15 -15.06
N ILE A 68 -5.61 6.30 -14.07
CA ILE A 68 -4.64 5.21 -14.20
C ILE A 68 -5.32 4.06 -14.96
N LEU A 69 -4.68 3.59 -16.02
CA LEU A 69 -5.07 2.45 -16.87
C LEU A 69 -4.37 1.14 -16.47
N GLY A 70 -3.24 1.24 -15.78
CA GLY A 70 -2.45 0.12 -15.30
C GLY A 70 -1.11 0.59 -14.79
N SER A 71 -0.20 -0.35 -14.54
CA SER A 71 1.18 -0.01 -14.18
C SER A 71 2.16 -0.95 -14.87
N ASN A 72 3.41 -0.51 -15.02
CA ASN A 72 4.56 -1.36 -15.31
C ASN A 72 5.38 -1.52 -14.04
N LEU A 73 5.84 -2.73 -13.75
CA LEU A 73 6.65 -3.07 -12.61
C LEU A 73 7.97 -3.65 -13.11
N TRP A 74 9.09 -3.13 -12.63
CA TRP A 74 10.42 -3.68 -12.85
C TRP A 74 11.04 -4.15 -11.55
N ILE A 75 11.74 -5.27 -11.61
CA ILE A 75 12.48 -5.85 -10.48
C ILE A 75 13.97 -5.75 -10.79
N LEU A 76 14.72 -5.13 -9.88
CA LEU A 76 16.15 -4.92 -9.99
C LEU A 76 16.88 -5.64 -8.85
N ASP A 77 18.05 -6.21 -9.13
CA ASP A 77 18.92 -6.76 -8.10
C ASP A 77 19.53 -5.65 -7.21
N PRO A 78 20.24 -5.99 -6.11
CA PRO A 78 20.88 -4.98 -5.25
C PRO A 78 21.91 -4.09 -5.95
N ASN A 79 22.44 -4.52 -7.10
CA ASN A 79 23.39 -3.78 -7.92
C ASN A 79 22.70 -2.91 -8.99
N GLY A 80 21.37 -3.00 -9.11
CA GLY A 80 20.58 -2.27 -10.09
C GLY A 80 20.44 -2.98 -11.45
N ASN A 81 20.83 -4.26 -11.57
CA ASN A 81 20.62 -5.04 -12.78
C ASN A 81 19.16 -5.45 -12.93
N PHE A 82 18.64 -5.39 -14.15
CA PHE A 82 17.27 -5.83 -14.45
C PHE A 82 17.12 -7.35 -14.30
N LEU A 83 16.11 -7.78 -13.55
CA LEU A 83 15.78 -9.20 -13.36
C LEU A 83 14.52 -9.60 -14.09
N ALA A 84 13.44 -8.83 -13.95
CA ALA A 84 12.14 -9.14 -14.51
C ALA A 84 11.26 -7.89 -14.64
N ALA A 85 10.19 -8.01 -15.42
CA ALA A 85 9.12 -7.02 -15.49
C ALA A 85 7.74 -7.70 -15.44
N ALA A 86 6.75 -6.95 -14.96
CA ALA A 86 5.34 -7.30 -15.03
C ALA A 86 4.54 -6.07 -15.45
N SER A 87 3.33 -6.28 -15.94
CA SER A 87 2.37 -5.19 -16.19
C SER A 87 1.13 -5.40 -15.34
N PRO A 88 1.16 -4.96 -14.06
CA PRO A 88 -0.02 -5.04 -13.21
C PRO A 88 -1.22 -4.36 -13.85
N SER A 89 -2.23 -5.14 -14.22
CA SER A 89 -3.46 -4.61 -14.79
C SER A 89 -4.42 -4.25 -13.66
N LEU A 90 -5.02 -3.07 -13.74
CA LEU A 90 -6.16 -2.73 -12.89
C LEU A 90 -7.30 -3.73 -13.14
N PRO A 91 -8.07 -4.13 -12.11
CA PRO A 91 -9.27 -4.92 -12.33
C PRO A 91 -10.24 -4.14 -13.21
N SER A 92 -10.86 -4.84 -14.17
CA SER A 92 -11.84 -4.27 -15.11
C SER A 92 -13.15 -3.81 -14.46
N THR A 93 -13.25 -3.85 -13.13
CA THR A 93 -14.49 -3.59 -12.39
C THR A 93 -14.72 -2.09 -12.23
N GLY A 94 -15.06 -1.39 -13.31
CA GLY A 94 -15.96 -0.23 -13.33
C GLY A 94 -15.68 0.99 -12.45
N THR A 95 -14.56 1.05 -11.73
CA THR A 95 -14.20 2.16 -10.84
C THR A 95 -13.04 2.95 -11.43
N ASN A 96 -13.29 4.22 -11.73
CA ASN A 96 -12.25 5.17 -12.11
C ASN A 96 -11.20 5.22 -11.00
N VAL A 97 -10.01 4.71 -11.30
CA VAL A 97 -8.83 4.87 -10.46
C VAL A 97 -8.32 6.27 -10.73
N GLY A 98 -8.84 7.24 -9.97
CA GLY A 98 -8.38 8.63 -10.07
C GLY A 98 -6.88 8.72 -9.77
N LEU A 99 -6.20 9.76 -10.27
CA LEU A 99 -4.74 9.96 -10.11
C LEU A 99 -4.21 9.92 -8.67
N ASN A 100 -5.09 10.02 -7.66
CA ASN A 100 -4.75 9.92 -6.25
C ASN A 100 -4.69 8.47 -5.72
N SER A 101 -4.80 7.48 -6.60
CA SER A 101 -4.77 6.07 -6.20
C SER A 101 -3.33 5.67 -5.86
N THR A 102 -3.02 5.60 -4.57
CA THR A 102 -1.69 5.19 -4.11
C THR A 102 -1.49 3.71 -4.40
N LEU A 103 -0.40 3.38 -5.09
CA LEU A 103 0.08 2.01 -5.22
C LEU A 103 1.05 1.69 -4.10
N LEU A 104 0.87 0.52 -3.49
CA LEU A 104 1.81 0.00 -2.51
C LEU A 104 2.41 -1.28 -3.05
N VAL A 105 3.74 -1.32 -3.15
CA VAL A 105 4.46 -2.47 -3.71
C VAL A 105 5.46 -3.01 -2.70
N GLN A 106 5.49 -4.33 -2.57
CA GLN A 106 6.37 -5.04 -1.67
C GLN A 106 6.94 -6.28 -2.36
N GLY A 107 8.27 -6.43 -2.28
CA GLY A 107 8.93 -7.69 -2.57
C GLY A 107 8.84 -8.63 -1.37
N GLN A 108 8.43 -9.87 -1.64
CA GLN A 108 8.33 -10.93 -0.65
C GLN A 108 9.62 -11.73 -0.56
N ALA A 109 9.78 -12.49 0.53
CA ALA A 109 11.02 -13.21 0.81
C ALA A 109 11.27 -14.37 -0.17
N ASP A 110 10.21 -14.90 -0.79
CA ASP A 110 10.25 -15.94 -1.81
C ASP A 110 10.50 -15.38 -3.23
N GLY A 111 10.71 -14.07 -3.35
CA GLY A 111 10.92 -13.37 -4.62
C GLY A 111 9.64 -12.92 -5.32
N ASN A 112 8.46 -13.30 -4.81
CA ASN A 112 7.20 -12.78 -5.31
C ASN A 112 7.12 -11.26 -5.10
N THR A 113 6.32 -10.58 -5.92
CA THR A 113 6.03 -9.16 -5.75
C THR A 113 4.54 -8.97 -5.59
N THR A 114 4.14 -8.34 -4.49
CA THR A 114 2.75 -7.99 -4.22
C THR A 114 2.54 -6.50 -4.48
N VAL A 115 1.50 -6.20 -5.27
CA VAL A 115 1.06 -4.85 -5.63
C VAL A 115 -0.34 -4.65 -5.07
N VAL A 116 -0.56 -3.53 -4.38
CA VAL A 116 -1.85 -3.14 -3.84
C VAL A 116 -2.34 -1.91 -4.58
N PHE A 117 -3.60 -1.97 -5.03
CA PHE A 117 -4.31 -0.88 -5.65
C PHE A 117 -5.40 -0.37 -4.70
N LEU A 118 -5.50 0.94 -4.57
CA LEU A 118 -6.57 1.61 -3.82
C LEU A 118 -7.64 2.10 -4.79
N PHE A 119 -8.90 1.94 -4.42
CA PHE A 119 -10.06 2.36 -5.21
C PHE A 119 -10.95 3.28 -4.40
N GLY A 120 -11.41 4.39 -4.99
CA GLY A 120 -12.24 5.39 -4.32
C GLY A 120 -13.31 5.98 -5.24
N ASN A 121 -14.32 6.60 -4.64
CA ASN A 121 -15.31 7.37 -5.39
C ASN A 121 -14.75 8.77 -5.70
N VAL A 122 -14.75 9.15 -6.98
CA VAL A 122 -14.26 10.46 -7.46
C VAL A 122 -15.40 11.48 -7.64
N SER A 123 -16.64 11.16 -7.28
CA SER A 123 -17.78 12.07 -7.46
C SER A 123 -18.20 12.73 -6.14
N GLY A 124 -18.04 14.05 -6.06
CA GLY A 124 -18.48 14.88 -4.93
C GLY A 124 -17.38 15.17 -3.90
N LEU A 125 -17.61 16.17 -3.05
CA LEU A 125 -16.69 16.73 -2.02
C LEU A 125 -16.24 15.73 -0.92
N GLU A 126 -16.48 14.43 -1.08
CA GLU A 126 -16.24 13.38 -0.09
C GLU A 126 -15.28 12.31 -0.64
N ALA A 127 -14.10 12.74 -1.08
CA ALA A 127 -13.05 11.88 -1.60
C ALA A 127 -12.52 10.93 -0.50
N GLY A 128 -12.75 9.63 -0.65
CA GLY A 128 -12.21 8.60 0.24
C GLY A 128 -11.95 7.30 -0.50
N VAL A 129 -10.91 6.57 -0.07
CA VAL A 129 -10.64 5.21 -0.54
C VAL A 129 -11.67 4.28 0.08
N THR A 130 -12.50 3.64 -0.72
CA THR A 130 -13.61 2.79 -0.26
C THR A 130 -13.31 1.31 -0.41
N SER A 131 -12.31 0.96 -1.22
CA SER A 131 -11.92 -0.42 -1.51
C SER A 131 -10.44 -0.50 -1.87
N PHE A 132 -9.90 -1.72 -1.87
CA PHE A 132 -8.55 -1.98 -2.32
C PHE A 132 -8.48 -3.37 -2.95
N GLY A 133 -7.41 -3.66 -3.67
CA GLY A 133 -7.10 -5.02 -4.12
C GLY A 133 -5.61 -5.33 -4.06
N VAL A 134 -5.29 -6.61 -4.08
CA VAL A 134 -3.96 -7.18 -3.93
C VAL A 134 -3.69 -8.08 -5.14
N TRP A 135 -2.55 -7.91 -5.80
CA TRP A 135 -2.09 -8.74 -6.91
C TRP A 135 -0.68 -9.22 -6.65
N THR A 136 -0.45 -10.51 -6.83
CA THR A 136 0.83 -11.14 -6.53
C THR A 136 1.40 -11.74 -7.79
N TYR A 137 2.61 -11.32 -8.13
CA TYR A 137 3.34 -11.76 -9.31
C TYR A 137 4.52 -12.61 -8.86
N ASN A 138 4.75 -13.72 -9.55
CA ASN A 138 5.93 -14.53 -9.32
C ASN A 138 7.21 -13.83 -9.84
N PRO A 139 8.42 -14.35 -9.56
CA PRO A 139 9.66 -13.74 -10.03
C PRO A 139 9.77 -13.58 -11.55
N SER A 140 9.04 -14.37 -12.33
CA SER A 140 8.97 -14.24 -13.80
C SER A 140 7.97 -13.17 -14.29
N GLY A 141 7.32 -12.44 -13.38
CA GLY A 141 6.33 -11.41 -13.70
C GLY A 141 4.93 -11.93 -14.02
N ARG A 142 4.65 -13.23 -13.80
CA ARG A 142 3.33 -13.83 -14.03
C ARG A 142 2.44 -13.66 -12.81
N LEU A 143 1.20 -13.21 -13.01
CA LEU A 143 0.18 -13.16 -11.95
C LEU A 143 -0.10 -14.57 -11.41
N ILE A 144 -0.03 -14.74 -10.09
CA ILE A 144 -0.28 -16.01 -9.40
C ILE A 144 -1.40 -15.94 -8.36
N ALA A 145 -1.75 -14.74 -7.89
CA ALA A 145 -2.89 -14.52 -7.00
C ALA A 145 -3.45 -13.10 -7.16
N SER A 146 -4.74 -12.94 -6.96
CA SER A 146 -5.36 -11.63 -6.79
C SER A 146 -6.61 -11.71 -5.90
N ALA A 147 -6.87 -10.63 -5.16
CA ALA A 147 -8.05 -10.47 -4.33
C ALA A 147 -8.46 -8.99 -4.25
N SER A 148 -9.76 -8.70 -4.17
CA SER A 148 -10.29 -7.35 -4.02
C SER A 148 -11.27 -7.28 -2.86
N TYR A 149 -11.28 -6.16 -2.16
CA TYR A 149 -12.05 -5.94 -0.93
C TYR A 149 -12.79 -4.61 -0.97
N GLY A 150 -14.08 -4.68 -0.63
CA GLY A 150 -14.99 -3.53 -0.70
C GLY A 150 -15.50 -3.23 -2.11
N PRO A 151 -16.24 -2.13 -2.28
CA PRO A 151 -16.61 -1.18 -1.23
C PRO A 151 -17.58 -1.77 -0.21
N TYR A 152 -17.39 -1.45 1.07
CA TYR A 152 -18.32 -1.81 2.14
C TYR A 152 -19.14 -0.60 2.56
N ALA A 153 -20.42 -0.81 2.87
CA ALA A 153 -21.31 0.28 3.27
C ALA A 153 -20.73 1.05 4.48
N ASN A 154 -20.78 2.39 4.41
CA ASN A 154 -20.38 3.31 5.48
C ASN A 154 -18.95 3.12 6.03
N THR A 155 -18.05 2.54 5.25
CA THR A 155 -16.68 2.23 5.65
C THR A 155 -15.69 2.72 4.61
N VAL A 156 -14.54 3.24 5.06
CA VAL A 156 -13.42 3.66 4.20
C VAL A 156 -12.12 3.01 4.65
N VAL A 157 -11.20 2.80 3.70
CA VAL A 157 -9.81 2.49 3.98
C VAL A 157 -9.14 3.79 4.43
N SER A 158 -8.75 3.84 5.69
CA SER A 158 -8.19 5.05 6.34
C SER A 158 -6.67 5.01 6.51
N ASP A 159 -6.06 3.84 6.42
CA ASP A 159 -4.60 3.64 6.39
C ASP A 159 -4.28 2.26 5.80
N LEU A 160 -3.15 2.14 5.12
CA LEU A 160 -2.69 0.89 4.52
C LEU A 160 -1.15 0.86 4.50
N THR A 161 -0.56 -0.12 5.18
CA THR A 161 0.90 -0.16 5.42
C THR A 161 1.44 -1.58 5.34
N TRP A 162 2.60 -1.76 4.70
CA TRP A 162 3.35 -3.02 4.74
C TRP A 162 4.13 -3.18 6.05
N SER A 163 3.96 -4.31 6.71
CA SER A 163 4.82 -4.70 7.83
C SER A 163 6.13 -5.27 7.29
N GLN A 164 7.18 -4.45 7.32
CA GLN A 164 8.54 -4.85 6.90
C GLN A 164 9.09 -6.05 7.69
N SER A 165 8.51 -6.35 8.85
CA SER A 165 8.95 -7.49 9.67
C SER A 165 8.27 -8.82 9.32
N THR A 166 7.13 -8.77 8.62
CA THR A 166 6.31 -9.96 8.30
C THR A 166 5.95 -10.11 6.83
N GLY A 167 6.14 -9.08 6.00
CA GLY A 167 5.69 -9.06 4.60
C GLY A 167 4.18 -8.93 4.44
N LYS A 168 3.43 -8.81 5.54
CA LYS A 168 1.96 -8.71 5.52
C LYS A 168 1.48 -7.28 5.43
N LEU A 169 0.32 -7.12 4.82
CA LEU A 169 -0.36 -5.86 4.67
C LEU A 169 -1.25 -5.60 5.89
N LEU A 170 -1.10 -4.43 6.51
CA LEU A 170 -2.05 -3.91 7.48
C LEU A 170 -3.01 -2.96 6.79
N VAL A 171 -4.31 -3.19 6.98
CA VAL A 171 -5.38 -2.36 6.43
C VAL A 171 -6.24 -1.84 7.56
N LYS A 172 -6.33 -0.51 7.72
CA LYS A 172 -7.18 0.13 8.71
C LYS A 172 -8.47 0.62 8.07
N TRP A 173 -9.58 0.04 8.50
CA TRP A 173 -10.92 0.45 8.11
C TRP A 173 -11.54 1.35 9.17
N THR A 174 -12.16 2.46 8.75
CA THR A 174 -12.91 3.34 9.65
C THR A 174 -14.36 3.44 9.17
N SER A 175 -15.32 3.27 10.08
CA SER A 175 -16.74 3.53 9.84
C SER A 175 -17.07 5.01 10.12
N GLY A 176 -18.12 5.56 9.53
CA GLY A 176 -18.54 6.93 9.89
C GLY A 176 -19.29 7.74 8.84
N GLY A 177 -19.43 7.23 7.60
CA GLY A 177 -20.14 7.92 6.53
C GLY A 177 -19.41 9.16 6.00
N SER A 178 -19.46 9.35 4.68
CA SER A 178 -19.22 10.64 4.03
C SER A 178 -17.79 11.22 4.12
N GLY A 179 -16.75 10.40 3.94
CA GLY A 179 -15.41 10.84 3.51
C GLY A 179 -14.61 11.77 4.45
N VAL A 180 -15.22 12.24 5.54
CA VAL A 180 -14.58 13.04 6.58
C VAL A 180 -14.37 12.11 7.76
N LEU A 181 -13.12 11.69 7.95
CA LEU A 181 -12.67 11.07 9.19
C LEU A 181 -12.83 12.11 10.30
N VAL A 182 -14.04 12.30 10.85
CA VAL A 182 -14.21 13.12 12.05
C VAL A 182 -13.56 12.33 13.18
N PRO A 183 -12.49 12.86 13.80
CA PRO A 183 -11.84 12.19 14.89
C PRO A 183 -12.81 11.76 16.01
N GLY A 184 -12.91 10.46 16.28
CA GLY A 184 -13.68 9.94 17.42
C GLY A 184 -15.18 9.74 17.19
N THR A 185 -15.67 9.73 15.96
CA THR A 185 -17.08 9.44 15.63
C THR A 185 -17.30 8.06 14.99
N GLY A 186 -16.22 7.44 14.51
CA GLY A 186 -16.23 6.15 13.82
C GLY A 186 -15.67 4.98 14.62
N THR A 187 -16.16 3.77 14.33
CA THR A 187 -15.50 2.53 14.78
C THR A 187 -14.32 2.21 13.88
N VAL A 188 -13.25 1.63 14.42
CA VAL A 188 -12.08 1.22 13.65
C VAL A 188 -11.92 -0.30 13.68
N SER A 189 -11.63 -0.87 12.51
CA SER A 189 -11.22 -2.27 12.34
C SER A 189 -9.85 -2.31 11.67
N ALA A 190 -9.05 -3.34 11.94
CA ALA A 190 -7.82 -3.56 11.20
C ALA A 190 -7.70 -5.00 10.71
N TRP A 191 -7.34 -5.15 9.44
CA TRP A 191 -7.07 -6.44 8.84
C TRP A 191 -5.57 -6.63 8.66
N THR A 192 -5.13 -7.86 8.86
CA THR A 192 -3.84 -8.32 8.37
C THR A 192 -4.10 -9.20 7.17
N VAL A 193 -3.57 -8.82 6.02
CA VAL A 193 -3.73 -9.52 4.74
C VAL A 193 -2.37 -10.08 4.33
N ASN A 194 -2.33 -11.35 3.96
CA ASN A 194 -1.12 -12.00 3.49
C ASN A 194 -0.77 -11.59 2.05
N GLU A 195 0.41 -12.00 1.60
CA GLU A 195 0.97 -11.62 0.31
C GLU A 195 0.18 -12.11 -0.91
N PHE A 196 -0.74 -13.08 -0.74
CA PHE A 196 -1.65 -13.60 -1.77
C PHE A 196 -3.05 -12.99 -1.68
N GLY A 197 -3.22 -11.98 -0.82
CA GLY A 197 -4.48 -11.30 -0.62
C GLY A 197 -5.43 -12.02 0.33
N GLY A 198 -5.05 -13.09 1.02
CA GLY A 198 -5.90 -13.74 2.03
C GLY A 198 -5.94 -12.96 3.34
N ILE A 199 -7.09 -12.90 4.00
CA ILE A 199 -7.23 -12.27 5.33
C ILE A 199 -6.73 -13.26 6.40
N ASP A 200 -5.63 -12.92 7.06
CA ASP A 200 -5.10 -13.72 8.18
C ASP A 200 -5.77 -13.35 9.50
N THR A 201 -6.06 -12.07 9.68
CA THR A 201 -6.68 -11.55 10.90
C THR A 201 -7.62 -10.40 10.56
N ALA A 202 -8.79 -10.37 11.19
CA ALA A 202 -9.65 -9.19 11.27
C ALA A 202 -9.89 -8.85 12.74
N ALA A 203 -9.46 -7.66 13.16
CA ALA A 203 -9.62 -7.15 14.51
C ALA A 203 -10.58 -5.96 14.51
N GLY A 204 -11.45 -5.88 15.53
CA GLY A 204 -12.51 -4.88 15.63
C GLY A 204 -13.84 -5.34 15.02
N PRO A 205 -14.82 -4.43 14.90
CA PRO A 205 -14.71 -2.99 15.14
C PRO A 205 -14.53 -2.61 16.62
N PHE A 206 -13.72 -1.57 16.89
CA PHE A 206 -13.55 -0.97 18.22
C PHE A 206 -13.80 0.54 18.19
N GLY A 207 -14.28 1.09 19.30
CA GLY A 207 -14.68 2.50 19.39
C GLY A 207 -16.05 2.77 18.75
N PRO A 208 -16.39 4.04 18.46
CA PRO A 208 -15.61 5.22 18.81
C PRO A 208 -15.42 5.35 20.32
N PHE A 209 -14.27 5.89 20.72
CA PHE A 209 -14.01 6.27 22.11
C PHE A 209 -13.97 7.79 22.16
N ALA A 210 -14.87 8.39 22.93
CA ALA A 210 -15.01 9.83 23.01
C ALA A 210 -13.66 10.50 23.34
N GLY A 211 -13.33 11.57 22.61
CA GLY A 211 -12.09 12.32 22.81
C GLY A 211 -10.80 11.55 22.52
N THR A 212 -10.87 10.41 21.81
CA THR A 212 -9.70 9.57 21.50
C THR A 212 -9.61 9.27 20.00
N LEU A 213 -8.40 9.05 19.50
CA LEU A 213 -8.10 8.63 18.12
C LEU A 213 -7.24 7.39 18.10
N LEU A 214 -7.47 6.51 17.13
CA LEU A 214 -6.45 5.51 16.77
C LEU A 214 -5.37 6.17 15.91
N SER A 215 -4.22 6.43 16.53
CA SER A 215 -3.08 7.08 15.89
C SER A 215 -2.32 6.13 14.97
N LYS A 216 -2.03 4.90 15.42
CA LYS A 216 -1.19 3.96 14.68
C LYS A 216 -1.52 2.51 15.00
N ILE A 217 -1.34 1.63 14.03
CA ILE A 217 -1.33 0.18 14.20
C ILE A 217 0.06 -0.34 13.82
N ILE A 218 0.62 -1.24 14.63
CA ILE A 218 1.90 -1.91 14.38
C ILE A 218 1.65 -3.40 14.37
N LEU A 219 2.16 -4.12 13.36
CA LEU A 219 2.15 -5.57 13.32
C LEU A 219 3.52 -6.11 13.73
N LEU A 220 3.54 -6.86 14.83
CA LEU A 220 4.73 -7.54 15.33
C LEU A 220 4.96 -8.86 14.59
N LYS A 221 6.19 -9.39 14.68
CA LYS A 221 6.60 -10.63 14.00
C LYS A 221 5.79 -11.87 14.42
N ASP A 222 5.26 -11.87 15.64
CA ASP A 222 4.43 -12.95 16.18
C ASP A 222 2.96 -12.87 15.73
N GLY A 223 2.61 -11.89 14.88
CA GLY A 223 1.25 -11.64 14.43
C GLY A 223 0.40 -10.82 15.41
N THR A 224 0.96 -10.40 16.56
CA THR A 224 0.27 -9.49 17.47
C THR A 224 0.19 -8.09 16.85
N GLN A 225 -0.99 -7.49 16.88
CA GLN A 225 -1.16 -6.08 16.52
C GLN A 225 -1.09 -5.20 17.77
N GLN A 226 -0.38 -4.08 17.69
CA GLN A 226 -0.39 -3.02 18.71
C GLN A 226 -1.12 -1.80 18.18
N TRP A 227 -2.24 -1.46 18.84
CA TRP A 227 -3.09 -0.34 18.48
C TRP A 227 -2.83 0.79 19.48
N ILE A 228 -2.39 1.94 18.96
CA ILE A 228 -2.02 3.10 19.76
C ILE A 228 -3.14 4.12 19.68
N TRP A 229 -3.91 4.22 20.75
CA TRP A 229 -4.96 5.21 20.95
C TRP A 229 -4.39 6.43 21.67
N ALA A 230 -4.77 7.63 21.26
CA ALA A 230 -4.32 8.88 21.88
C ALA A 230 -5.48 9.85 22.07
N SER A 231 -5.50 10.56 23.21
CA SER A 231 -6.50 11.59 23.48
C SER A 231 -6.35 12.81 22.58
N GLN A 232 -7.47 13.38 22.14
CA GLN A 232 -7.57 14.59 21.31
C GLN A 232 -7.74 15.84 22.17
N ASN A 233 -6.73 16.27 22.93
CA ASN A 233 -6.83 17.52 23.70
C ASN A 233 -5.77 18.53 23.23
N SER A 234 -6.22 19.72 22.83
CA SER A 234 -5.37 20.82 22.36
C SER A 234 -4.56 21.48 23.49
N ASN A 235 -4.90 21.23 24.76
CA ASN A 235 -4.24 21.83 25.92
C ASN A 235 -3.82 20.77 26.96
N ALA A 236 -2.59 20.29 26.79
CA ALA A 236 -1.62 19.89 27.82
C ALA A 236 -1.71 18.53 28.58
N THR A 237 -2.61 17.60 28.24
CA THR A 237 -2.53 16.23 28.77
C THR A 237 -2.86 15.21 27.68
N ILE A 238 -1.84 14.50 27.18
CA ILE A 238 -2.02 13.37 26.25
C ILE A 238 -2.06 12.07 27.07
N THR A 239 -3.21 11.41 27.04
CA THR A 239 -3.31 10.01 27.46
C THR A 239 -3.18 9.12 26.24
N THR A 240 -2.28 8.16 26.32
CA THR A 240 -2.04 7.15 25.29
C THR A 240 -2.43 5.78 25.84
N ALA A 241 -3.21 5.00 25.10
CA ALA A 241 -3.47 3.60 25.41
C ALA A 241 -2.90 2.71 24.31
N VAL A 242 -2.13 1.70 24.69
CA VAL A 242 -1.62 0.67 23.79
C VAL A 242 -2.40 -0.60 24.03
N TRP A 243 -3.16 -1.03 23.02
CA TRP A 243 -3.89 -2.29 23.03
C TRP A 243 -3.08 -3.33 22.29
N SER A 244 -2.87 -4.49 22.90
CA SER A 244 -2.26 -5.65 22.24
C SER A 244 -3.37 -6.59 21.80
N ILE A 245 -3.43 -6.88 20.51
CA ILE A 245 -4.46 -7.71 19.89
C ILE A 245 -3.79 -8.94 19.31
N SER A 246 -4.32 -10.13 19.62
CA SER A 246 -3.81 -11.40 19.09
C SER A 246 -3.96 -11.49 17.57
N SER A 247 -3.24 -12.43 16.96
CA SER A 247 -3.44 -12.85 15.57
C SER A 247 -4.84 -13.44 15.30
N SER A 248 -5.64 -13.73 16.34
CA SER A 248 -7.05 -14.09 16.22
C SER A 248 -8.02 -12.91 16.34
N GLY A 249 -7.49 -11.68 16.42
CA GLY A 249 -8.28 -10.46 16.50
C GLY A 249 -8.82 -10.13 17.90
N GLN A 250 -8.35 -10.80 18.96
CA GLN A 250 -8.83 -10.63 20.33
C GLN A 250 -7.92 -9.69 21.14
N VAL A 251 -8.51 -8.79 21.93
CA VAL A 251 -7.75 -7.93 22.84
C VAL A 251 -7.14 -8.78 23.96
N ARG A 252 -5.81 -8.76 24.10
CA ARG A 252 -5.08 -9.51 25.13
C ARG A 252 -4.62 -8.66 26.30
N ALA A 253 -4.28 -7.40 26.03
CA ALA A 253 -3.80 -6.49 27.04
C ALA A 253 -4.09 -5.04 26.63
N VAL A 254 -4.34 -4.20 27.63
CA VAL A 254 -4.45 -2.75 27.47
C VAL A 254 -3.51 -2.11 28.49
N ARG A 255 -2.65 -1.21 28.03
CA ARG A 255 -1.81 -0.38 28.92
C ARG A 255 -2.04 1.09 28.62
N GLN A 256 -2.31 1.88 29.66
CA GLN A 256 -2.55 3.30 29.56
C GLN A 256 -1.34 4.07 30.13
N PHE A 257 -1.00 5.17 29.49
CA PHE A 257 0.11 6.06 29.80
C PHE A 257 -0.39 7.50 29.73
N GLY A 258 0.03 8.34 30.67
CA GLY A 258 -0.42 9.74 30.77
C GLY A 258 -0.44 10.19 32.23
N PRO A 259 -0.71 11.47 32.51
CA PRO A 259 -0.92 11.91 33.89
C PRO A 259 -2.20 11.26 34.43
N PHE A 260 -2.06 10.62 35.58
CA PHE A 260 -3.13 9.99 36.34
C PHE A 260 -3.66 10.96 37.40
#